data_AF-A0A1M6NRV2-F1
#
_entry.id   AF-A0A1M6NRV2-F1
#
_cell.length_a   1.000
_cell.length_b   1.000
_cell.length_c   1.000
_cell.angle_alpha   90.00
_cell.angle_beta   90.00
_cell.angle_gamma   90.00
#
_symmetry.space_group_name_H-M   'P 1'
#
loop_
_entity.id
_entity.type
_entity.pdbx_description
1 polymer ?
#
loop_
_entity_poly.entity_id
_entity_poly.type
_entity_poly.pdbx_seq_one_letter_code
_entity_poly.pdbx_strand_id
1 'polypeptide(L)'
;MDKRVIKSILLIGALIFIISFFITSFKTKDSSDESKEAINTKEVSLINELKKQKSIQISNKNLEDIDVEEEFYTDFKYYLGKLNKLDNSVEFNEVFTGKGDNIEFSTDFNYIKVTGYNKIDYFEIPSNEKEGIRNLFNKEIYTSFDSIKNYKNWDNVIAEYKDKKKEISNLKEFDEKIIKKRKISQYQASKMEEQVKDNFYITINAKEYEFYIQTIGKNAIGVYYKNYKSYYEIDNDFYNYLCDISFVAKKDNEIEQEKSEYDWVQSIEIKDIVNNIDETFDGEQKDNILDSLFNKEIKEVNFDKYEVKRYILKLKGNGKSEDITIYESYVYKNDKYYEIKNADLIIDSFLNAP
;
A
#
# COMPACT_ATOMS: atom_id res chain seq x y z
N MET A 1 4.17 -64.76 -12.39
CA MET A 1 5.05 -63.85 -11.60
C MET A 1 4.21 -63.28 -10.47
N ASP A 2 4.67 -63.36 -9.23
CA ASP A 2 3.89 -62.94 -8.05
C ASP A 2 3.55 -61.43 -8.13
N LYS A 3 2.32 -61.04 -7.77
CA LYS A 3 1.85 -59.64 -7.85
C LYS A 3 2.72 -58.69 -7.01
N ARG A 4 3.38 -59.19 -5.98
CA ARG A 4 4.35 -58.42 -5.18
C ARG A 4 5.64 -58.13 -5.95
N VAL A 5 6.13 -59.10 -6.73
CA VAL A 5 7.33 -58.96 -7.57
C VAL A 5 7.08 -57.97 -8.71
N ILE A 6 5.89 -58.00 -9.31
CA ILE A 6 5.50 -57.04 -10.36
C ILE A 6 5.46 -55.60 -9.81
N LYS A 7 4.90 -55.39 -8.60
CA LYS A 7 4.88 -54.07 -7.96
C LYS A 7 6.28 -53.56 -7.60
N SER A 8 7.17 -54.43 -7.13
CA SER A 8 8.55 -54.06 -6.82
C SER A 8 9.34 -53.68 -8.08
N ILE A 9 9.14 -54.39 -9.20
CA ILE A 9 9.77 -54.06 -10.48
C ILE A 9 9.26 -52.70 -11.01
N LEU A 10 7.95 -52.42 -10.87
CA LEU A 10 7.37 -51.14 -11.25
C LEU A 10 7.91 -49.96 -10.41
N LEU A 11 8.08 -50.17 -9.10
CA LEU A 11 8.64 -49.16 -8.21
C LEU A 11 10.12 -48.86 -8.52
N ILE A 12 10.91 -49.90 -8.78
CA ILE A 12 12.32 -49.74 -9.17
C ILE A 12 12.42 -49.07 -10.54
N GLY A 13 11.58 -49.44 -11.49
CA GLY A 13 11.50 -48.80 -12.81
C GLY A 13 11.14 -47.31 -12.71
N ALA A 14 10.16 -46.94 -11.88
CA ALA A 14 9.78 -45.55 -11.66
C ALA A 14 10.91 -44.74 -11.00
N LEU A 15 11.63 -45.32 -10.04
CA LEU A 15 12.76 -44.68 -9.38
C LEU A 15 13.93 -44.42 -10.37
N ILE A 16 14.24 -45.41 -11.21
CA ILE A 16 15.26 -45.29 -12.26
C ILE A 16 14.83 -44.25 -13.32
N PHE A 17 13.54 -44.18 -13.65
CA PHE A 17 13.01 -43.17 -14.56
C PHE A 17 13.11 -41.75 -13.96
N ILE A 18 12.80 -41.58 -12.68
CA ILE A 18 12.91 -40.27 -12.02
C ILE A 18 14.38 -39.83 -11.95
N ILE A 19 15.29 -40.71 -11.55
CA ILE A 19 16.73 -40.40 -11.48
C ILE A 19 17.29 -40.09 -12.88
N SER A 20 16.92 -40.87 -13.90
CA SER A 20 17.36 -40.60 -15.27
C SER A 20 16.74 -39.31 -15.82
N PHE A 21 15.47 -39.00 -15.53
CA PHE A 21 14.85 -37.73 -15.90
C PHE A 21 15.56 -36.52 -15.26
N PHE A 22 15.92 -36.59 -13.98
CA PHE A 22 16.66 -35.51 -13.32
C PHE A 22 18.09 -35.36 -13.84
N ILE A 23 18.82 -36.46 -14.10
CA ILE A 23 20.17 -36.40 -14.69
C ILE A 23 20.11 -35.82 -16.11
N THR A 24 19.10 -36.20 -16.90
CA THR A 24 18.95 -35.72 -18.28
C THR A 24 18.48 -34.27 -18.31
N SER A 25 17.57 -33.87 -17.41
CA SER A 25 17.07 -32.49 -17.30
C SER A 25 18.09 -31.51 -16.72
N PHE A 26 19.08 -31.99 -15.94
CA PHE A 26 20.25 -31.18 -15.55
C PHE A 26 21.34 -31.16 -16.63
N LYS A 27 21.47 -32.22 -17.46
CA LYS A 27 22.45 -32.28 -18.55
C LYS A 27 22.02 -31.59 -19.85
N THR A 28 20.73 -31.36 -20.08
CA THR A 28 20.25 -30.62 -21.28
C THR A 28 20.36 -29.10 -21.14
N LYS A 29 21.02 -28.59 -20.10
CA LYS A 29 21.26 -27.15 -19.94
C LYS A 29 22.66 -26.67 -20.32
N ASP A 30 23.60 -27.52 -20.72
CA ASP A 30 24.87 -27.06 -21.31
C ASP A 30 25.51 -28.17 -22.16
N SER A 31 25.42 -28.01 -23.48
CA SER A 31 26.34 -28.68 -24.41
C SER A 31 26.41 -27.89 -25.71
N SER A 32 27.34 -26.93 -25.76
CA SER A 32 27.99 -26.52 -27.00
C SER A 32 29.47 -26.28 -26.73
N ASP A 33 30.24 -27.28 -27.14
CA ASP A 33 31.65 -27.32 -27.55
C ASP A 33 32.69 -26.40 -26.90
N GLU A 34 33.67 -27.07 -26.28
CA GLU A 34 34.97 -26.56 -25.89
C GLU A 34 35.76 -26.06 -27.11
N SER A 35 35.73 -24.75 -27.36
CA SER A 35 36.93 -24.03 -27.80
C SER A 35 37.59 -23.42 -26.57
N LYS A 36 38.90 -23.62 -26.42
CA LYS A 36 39.72 -23.06 -25.34
C LYS A 36 39.59 -21.53 -25.25
N GLU A 37 38.62 -21.05 -24.49
CA GLU A 37 38.54 -19.67 -24.03
C GLU A 37 38.72 -19.63 -22.52
N ALA A 38 39.47 -18.63 -22.08
CA ALA A 38 39.83 -18.40 -20.69
C ALA A 38 38.62 -18.50 -19.76
N ILE A 39 38.85 -19.03 -18.55
CA ILE A 39 37.91 -18.94 -17.44
C ILE A 39 37.71 -17.45 -17.13
N ASN A 40 36.74 -16.82 -17.80
CA ASN A 40 36.17 -15.55 -17.41
C ASN A 40 35.13 -15.88 -16.33
N THR A 41 35.55 -15.87 -15.06
CA THR A 41 34.64 -15.58 -13.96
C THR A 41 33.89 -14.31 -14.36
N LYS A 42 32.60 -14.43 -14.73
CA LYS A 42 31.75 -13.26 -15.00
C LYS A 42 31.82 -12.37 -13.77
N GLU A 43 32.60 -11.30 -13.85
CA GLU A 43 32.71 -10.30 -12.82
C GLU A 43 31.29 -9.74 -12.59
N VAL A 44 30.67 -10.09 -11.47
CA VAL A 44 29.31 -9.64 -11.17
C VAL A 44 29.40 -8.14 -10.98
N SER A 45 28.66 -7.39 -11.79
CA SER A 45 28.62 -5.93 -11.67
C SER A 45 28.03 -5.53 -10.31
N LEU A 46 28.67 -4.61 -9.59
CA LEU A 46 28.20 -4.14 -8.28
C LEU A 46 26.77 -3.59 -8.34
N ILE A 47 26.35 -3.00 -9.46
CA ILE A 47 24.97 -2.55 -9.64
C ILE A 47 23.97 -3.71 -9.58
N ASN A 48 24.36 -4.89 -10.08
CA ASN A 48 23.52 -6.08 -10.05
C ASN A 48 23.51 -6.72 -8.66
N GLU A 49 24.59 -6.60 -7.90
CA GLU A 49 24.62 -6.99 -6.48
C GLU A 49 23.74 -6.07 -5.65
N LEU A 50 23.77 -4.76 -5.93
CA LEU A 50 22.93 -3.77 -5.27
C LEU A 50 21.44 -4.05 -5.53
N LYS A 51 21.07 -4.39 -6.78
CA LYS A 51 19.70 -4.79 -7.15
C LYS A 51 19.22 -6.10 -6.53
N LYS A 52 20.14 -6.94 -6.03
CA LYS A 52 19.85 -8.26 -5.43
C LYS A 52 19.73 -8.22 -3.91
N GLN A 53 20.07 -7.10 -3.27
CA GLN A 53 19.87 -6.95 -1.82
C GLN A 53 18.40 -7.20 -1.48
N LYS A 54 18.14 -7.78 -0.31
CA LYS A 54 16.76 -8.02 0.15
C LYS A 54 16.20 -6.81 0.88
N SER A 55 17.08 -6.14 1.63
CA SER A 55 16.83 -4.92 2.36
C SER A 55 18.04 -4.01 2.20
N ILE A 56 17.78 -2.71 2.27
CA ILE A 56 18.82 -1.69 2.36
C ILE A 56 18.39 -0.68 3.42
N GLN A 57 19.36 -0.08 4.07
CA GLN A 57 19.17 1.09 4.91
C GLN A 57 19.69 2.32 4.17
N ILE A 58 19.05 3.46 4.35
CA ILE A 58 19.50 4.73 3.80
C ILE A 58 19.73 5.76 4.91
N SER A 59 20.71 6.63 4.68
CA SER A 59 21.07 7.70 5.60
C SER A 59 21.25 9.00 4.84
N ASN A 60 21.04 10.11 5.53
CA ASN A 60 21.48 11.44 5.12
C ASN A 60 22.12 12.14 6.32
N LYS A 61 22.45 13.43 6.18
CA LYS A 61 23.05 14.22 7.26
C LYS A 61 22.23 14.32 8.56
N ASN A 62 20.93 14.03 8.52
CA ASN A 62 19.99 14.24 9.62
C ASN A 62 19.43 12.93 10.20
N LEU A 63 19.34 11.89 9.38
CA LEU A 63 18.68 10.63 9.68
C LEU A 63 19.60 9.49 9.25
N GLU A 64 19.89 8.59 10.17
CA GLU A 64 20.82 7.48 9.98
C GLU A 64 20.06 6.16 10.02
N ASP A 65 20.48 5.23 9.17
CA ASP A 65 20.11 3.81 9.19
C ASP A 65 18.60 3.57 9.08
N ILE A 66 17.92 4.34 8.22
CA ILE A 66 16.49 4.22 7.98
C ILE A 66 16.23 2.98 7.11
N ASP A 67 15.46 2.02 7.62
CA ASP A 67 15.03 0.87 6.83
C ASP A 67 14.08 1.33 5.70
N VAL A 68 14.36 0.89 4.48
CA VAL A 68 13.51 1.25 3.33
C VAL A 68 12.39 0.25 3.13
N GLU A 69 11.24 0.76 2.70
CA GLU A 69 10.09 -0.04 2.29
C GLU A 69 10.32 -0.68 0.91
N GLU A 70 9.67 -1.82 0.66
CA GLU A 70 9.83 -2.60 -0.58
C GLU A 70 9.48 -1.79 -1.86
N GLU A 71 8.49 -0.89 -1.75
CA GLU A 71 8.08 0.02 -2.83
C GLU A 71 9.26 0.91 -3.27
N PHE A 72 9.95 1.54 -2.31
CA PHE A 72 11.13 2.36 -2.60
C PHE A 72 12.18 1.55 -3.34
N TYR A 73 12.45 0.35 -2.84
CA TYR A 73 13.50 -0.47 -3.40
C TYR A 73 13.17 -0.95 -4.82
N THR A 74 11.90 -1.22 -5.11
CA THR A 74 11.42 -1.55 -6.46
C THR A 74 11.67 -0.40 -7.44
N ASP A 75 11.31 0.82 -7.06
CA ASP A 75 11.54 2.01 -7.88
C ASP A 75 13.04 2.33 -7.99
N PHE A 76 13.80 2.13 -6.93
CA PHE A 76 15.23 2.35 -6.94
C PHE A 76 15.93 1.40 -7.93
N LYS A 77 15.55 0.12 -7.99
CA LYS A 77 16.06 -0.83 -8.99
C LYS A 77 15.81 -0.37 -10.42
N TYR A 78 14.67 0.26 -10.67
CA TYR A 78 14.35 0.85 -11.97
C TYR A 78 15.35 1.96 -12.32
N TYR A 79 15.61 2.90 -11.39
CA TYR A 79 16.63 3.95 -11.59
C TYR A 79 18.04 3.37 -11.76
N LEU A 80 18.43 2.38 -10.95
CA LEU A 80 19.69 1.66 -11.11
C LEU A 80 19.83 0.96 -12.48
N GLY A 81 18.73 0.73 -13.19
CA GLY A 81 18.71 0.20 -14.56
C GLY A 81 19.09 1.21 -15.64
N LYS A 82 19.01 2.51 -15.32
CA LYS A 82 19.22 3.60 -16.27
C LYS A 82 20.57 4.30 -16.13
N LEU A 83 21.36 3.92 -15.14
CA LEU A 83 22.63 4.59 -14.88
C LEU A 83 23.68 4.22 -15.92
N ASN A 84 24.52 5.19 -16.27
CA ASN A 84 25.66 4.95 -17.14
C ASN A 84 26.89 4.64 -16.29
N LYS A 85 27.51 3.47 -16.49
CA LYS A 85 28.77 3.16 -15.82
C LYS A 85 29.86 4.11 -16.30
N LEU A 86 30.66 4.62 -15.38
CA LEU A 86 31.85 5.41 -15.66
C LEU A 86 33.11 4.56 -15.50
N ASP A 87 34.08 4.77 -16.38
CA ASP A 87 35.38 4.09 -16.34
C ASP A 87 36.33 4.72 -15.30
N ASN A 88 36.12 6.01 -15.00
CA ASN A 88 36.96 6.79 -14.11
C ASN A 88 36.26 7.08 -12.78
N SER A 89 37.04 7.21 -11.71
CA SER A 89 36.55 7.71 -10.43
C SER A 89 36.09 9.16 -10.54
N VAL A 90 35.04 9.49 -9.80
CA VAL A 90 34.50 10.86 -9.71
C VAL A 90 34.43 11.27 -8.24
N GLU A 91 34.88 12.49 -7.94
CA GLU A 91 34.71 13.10 -6.63
C GLU A 91 33.38 13.85 -6.56
N PHE A 92 32.61 13.62 -5.50
CA PHE A 92 31.36 14.33 -5.23
C PHE A 92 31.09 14.39 -3.73
N ASN A 93 30.20 15.30 -3.32
CA ASN A 93 29.78 15.43 -1.93
C ASN A 93 28.56 14.56 -1.66
N GLU A 94 28.73 13.52 -0.86
CA GLU A 94 27.67 12.55 -0.54
C GLU A 94 26.51 13.25 0.18
N VAL A 95 25.31 13.16 -0.37
CA VAL A 95 24.07 13.71 0.23
C VAL A 95 23.26 12.59 0.86
N PHE A 96 23.27 11.41 0.23
CA PHE A 96 22.70 10.18 0.76
C PHE A 96 23.72 9.06 0.69
N THR A 97 23.66 8.19 1.68
CA THR A 97 24.34 6.90 1.69
C THR A 97 23.33 5.80 1.88
N GLY A 98 23.68 4.59 1.50
CA GLY A 98 22.91 3.41 1.83
C GLY A 98 23.77 2.18 1.94
N LYS A 99 23.27 1.22 2.72
CA LYS A 99 23.98 -0.02 3.05
C LYS A 99 23.04 -1.21 2.93
N GLY A 100 23.51 -2.26 2.27
CA GLY A 100 22.95 -3.61 2.32
C GLY A 100 23.95 -4.54 3.02
N ASP A 101 23.75 -5.85 2.88
CA ASP A 101 24.54 -6.85 3.64
C ASP A 101 26.04 -6.75 3.38
N ASN A 102 26.43 -6.58 2.12
CA ASN A 102 27.83 -6.58 1.68
C ASN A 102 28.12 -5.50 0.62
N ILE A 103 27.26 -4.50 0.56
CA ILE A 103 27.33 -3.45 -0.46
C ILE A 103 26.89 -2.13 0.14
N GLU A 104 27.62 -1.09 -0.20
CA GLU A 104 27.32 0.29 0.18
C GLU A 104 27.19 1.12 -1.08
N PHE A 105 26.41 2.19 -1.00
CA PHE A 105 26.35 3.18 -2.06
C PHE A 105 26.26 4.59 -1.47
N SER A 106 26.69 5.58 -2.26
CA SER A 106 26.54 6.99 -1.94
C SER A 106 26.20 7.81 -3.18
N THR A 107 25.51 8.93 -3.00
CA THR A 107 25.06 9.77 -4.12
C THR A 107 24.92 11.25 -3.74
N ASP A 108 25.21 12.13 -4.69
CA ASP A 108 24.86 13.56 -4.71
C ASP A 108 23.70 13.87 -5.69
N PHE A 109 23.07 12.83 -6.24
CA PHE A 109 22.09 12.86 -7.33
C PHE A 109 22.63 13.26 -8.72
N ASN A 110 23.93 13.46 -8.88
CA ASN A 110 24.58 13.45 -10.20
C ASN A 110 25.25 12.11 -10.46
N TYR A 111 25.88 11.55 -9.44
CA TYR A 111 26.62 10.31 -9.50
C TYR A 111 26.16 9.35 -8.39
N ILE A 112 26.32 8.06 -8.64
CA ILE A 112 26.20 7.01 -7.63
C ILE A 112 27.53 6.28 -7.59
N LYS A 113 28.12 6.22 -6.40
CA LYS A 113 29.25 5.33 -6.09
C LYS A 113 28.69 4.07 -5.45
N VAL A 114 29.11 2.90 -5.92
CA VAL A 114 28.77 1.62 -5.30
C VAL A 114 30.06 0.94 -4.87
N THR A 115 30.13 0.53 -3.61
CA THR A 115 31.29 -0.10 -2.99
C THR A 115 30.91 -1.50 -2.52
N GLY A 116 31.66 -2.52 -2.94
CA GLY A 116 31.48 -3.90 -2.48
C GLY A 116 32.82 -4.57 -2.26
N TYR A 117 33.07 -5.08 -1.04
CA TYR A 117 34.31 -5.69 -0.56
C TYR A 117 35.61 -4.97 -0.98
N ASN A 118 36.08 -5.19 -2.21
CA ASN A 118 37.34 -4.66 -2.76
C ASN A 118 37.16 -3.91 -4.10
N LYS A 119 35.92 -3.60 -4.49
CA LYS A 119 35.61 -2.93 -5.75
C LYS A 119 34.78 -1.68 -5.51
N ILE A 120 35.05 -0.66 -6.31
CA ILE A 120 34.27 0.57 -6.36
C ILE A 120 33.89 0.81 -7.83
N ASP A 121 32.59 0.92 -8.10
CA ASP A 121 32.07 1.31 -9.40
C ASP A 121 31.40 2.69 -9.27
N TYR A 122 31.58 3.54 -10.28
CA TYR A 122 30.94 4.84 -10.38
C TYR A 122 29.93 4.84 -11.52
N PHE A 123 28.81 5.52 -11.30
CA PHE A 123 27.72 5.61 -12.26
C PHE A 123 27.22 7.05 -12.36
N GLU A 124 26.94 7.51 -13.57
CA GLU A 124 26.28 8.79 -13.84
C GLU A 124 24.75 8.59 -13.89
N ILE A 125 24.04 9.48 -13.22
CA ILE A 125 22.57 9.58 -13.30
C ILE A 125 22.21 10.46 -14.50
N PRO A 126 21.47 9.95 -15.49
CA PRO A 126 21.01 10.75 -16.62
C PRO A 126 20.21 11.98 -16.15
N SER A 127 20.42 13.12 -16.82
CA SER A 127 19.82 14.40 -16.40
C SER A 127 18.29 14.37 -16.24
N ASN A 128 17.59 13.58 -17.06
CA ASN A 128 16.13 13.42 -17.00
C ASN A 128 15.65 12.55 -15.82
N GLU A 129 16.55 11.84 -15.12
CA GLU A 129 16.23 10.95 -14.00
C GLU A 129 16.57 11.56 -12.64
N LYS A 130 17.43 12.61 -12.60
CA LYS A 130 17.97 13.21 -11.36
C LYS A 130 16.88 13.69 -10.40
N GLU A 131 15.81 14.27 -10.91
CA GLU A 131 14.70 14.74 -10.08
C GLU A 131 13.87 13.58 -9.53
N GLY A 132 13.59 12.57 -10.35
CA GLY A 132 12.84 11.37 -9.97
C GLY A 132 13.52 10.60 -8.85
N ILE A 133 14.83 10.34 -8.99
CA ILE A 133 15.61 9.64 -7.95
C ILE A 133 15.73 10.48 -6.67
N ARG A 134 15.91 11.81 -6.77
CA ARG A 134 15.94 12.69 -5.58
C ARG A 134 14.62 12.66 -4.83
N ASN A 135 13.50 12.72 -5.55
CA ASN A 135 12.17 12.66 -4.96
C ASN A 135 11.92 11.30 -4.29
N LEU A 136 12.39 10.21 -4.88
CA LEU A 136 12.29 8.88 -4.31
C LEU A 136 13.00 8.79 -2.95
N PHE A 137 14.26 9.24 -2.85
CA PHE A 137 15.04 9.24 -1.60
C PHE A 137 14.45 10.17 -0.54
N ASN A 138 14.03 11.38 -0.94
CA ASN A 138 13.42 12.33 0.00
C ASN A 138 12.07 11.82 0.53
N LYS A 139 11.22 11.24 -0.33
CA LYS A 139 9.96 10.63 0.09
C LYS A 139 10.23 9.56 1.13
N GLU A 140 11.13 8.64 0.84
CA GLU A 140 11.41 7.51 1.72
C GLU A 140 11.95 7.97 3.07
N ILE A 141 13.03 8.76 3.10
CA ILE A 141 13.69 9.09 4.36
C ILE A 141 12.85 9.99 5.27
N TYR A 142 12.05 10.90 4.70
CA TYR A 142 11.30 11.89 5.49
C TYR A 142 9.85 11.49 5.76
N THR A 143 9.40 10.34 5.24
CA THR A 143 8.08 9.80 5.58
C THR A 143 8.12 8.37 6.08
N SER A 144 9.31 7.77 6.21
CA SER A 144 9.47 6.42 6.76
C SER A 144 9.00 6.36 8.21
N PHE A 145 8.53 5.19 8.63
CA PHE A 145 8.17 4.96 10.01
C PHE A 145 9.38 5.12 10.95
N ASP A 146 10.56 4.66 10.54
CA ASP A 146 11.77 4.75 11.36
C ASP A 146 12.20 6.21 11.60
N SER A 147 11.96 7.09 10.62
CA SER A 147 12.28 8.51 10.77
C SER A 147 11.51 9.18 11.92
N ILE A 148 10.29 8.70 12.18
CA ILE A 148 9.44 9.15 13.28
C ILE A 148 9.57 8.30 14.55
N LYS A 149 10.60 7.44 14.65
CA LYS A 149 10.88 6.55 15.79
C LYS A 149 12.25 6.84 16.42
N ASN A 150 12.51 8.09 16.76
CA ASN A 150 13.83 8.53 17.24
C ASN A 150 13.74 9.64 18.31
N TYR A 151 13.09 9.33 19.45
CA TYR A 151 12.81 10.33 20.49
C TYR A 151 14.04 11.05 21.06
N LYS A 152 15.23 10.44 20.96
CA LYS A 152 16.48 11.04 21.46
C LYS A 152 16.89 12.29 20.68
N ASN A 153 16.43 12.41 19.45
CA ASN A 153 16.74 13.52 18.56
C ASN A 153 15.62 14.57 18.48
N TRP A 154 14.51 14.36 19.20
CA TRP A 154 13.39 15.31 19.23
C TRP A 154 13.63 16.38 20.30
N ASP A 155 13.36 17.62 19.93
CA ASP A 155 13.40 18.77 20.83
C ASP A 155 12.07 18.89 21.58
N ASN A 156 10.95 18.79 20.87
CA ASN A 156 9.63 18.67 21.48
C ASN A 156 8.63 17.96 20.54
N VAL A 157 7.50 17.54 21.11
CA VAL A 157 6.38 16.98 20.36
C VAL A 157 5.11 17.65 20.83
N ILE A 158 4.27 18.06 19.89
CA ILE A 158 3.01 18.71 20.17
C ILE A 158 1.88 17.95 19.49
N ALA A 159 0.89 17.52 20.27
CA ALA A 159 -0.33 16.92 19.78
C ALA A 159 -1.49 17.94 19.83
N GLU A 160 -2.24 18.01 18.75
CA GLU A 160 -3.41 18.86 18.56
C GLU A 160 -4.62 18.00 18.24
N TYR A 161 -5.75 18.32 18.86
CA TYR A 161 -7.04 17.69 18.59
C TYR A 161 -8.13 18.74 18.72
N LYS A 162 -8.79 19.09 17.62
CA LYS A 162 -9.70 20.25 17.54
C LYS A 162 -8.98 21.51 18.03
N ASP A 163 -9.56 22.23 18.98
CA ASP A 163 -8.99 23.45 19.54
C ASP A 163 -8.02 23.20 20.71
N LYS A 164 -7.75 21.93 21.05
CA LYS A 164 -6.84 21.57 22.15
C LYS A 164 -5.44 21.29 21.61
N LYS A 165 -4.45 21.92 22.23
CA LYS A 165 -3.02 21.70 21.97
C LYS A 165 -2.33 21.24 23.25
N LYS A 166 -1.51 20.21 23.15
CA LYS A 166 -0.79 19.60 24.27
C LYS A 166 0.65 19.30 23.87
N GLU A 167 1.59 19.86 24.60
CA GLU A 167 2.99 19.45 24.50
C GLU A 167 3.20 18.13 25.25
N ILE A 168 3.90 17.19 24.63
CA ILE A 168 4.18 15.86 25.15
C ILE A 168 5.41 15.93 26.05
N SER A 169 5.23 15.70 27.35
CA SER A 169 6.33 15.77 28.32
C SER A 169 7.22 14.53 28.33
N ASN A 170 6.67 13.35 28.05
CA ASN A 170 7.41 12.07 28.06
C ASN A 170 7.59 11.55 26.63
N LEU A 171 8.63 12.05 25.94
CA LEU A 171 8.90 11.71 24.54
C LEU A 171 9.22 10.23 24.33
N LYS A 172 9.90 9.60 25.29
CA LYS A 172 10.23 8.17 25.23
C LYS A 172 8.96 7.31 25.24
N GLU A 173 8.05 7.58 26.17
CA GLU A 173 6.79 6.84 26.25
C GLU A 173 5.93 7.09 25.00
N PHE A 174 5.87 8.34 24.52
CA PHE A 174 5.18 8.66 23.27
C PHE A 174 5.72 7.82 22.11
N ASP A 175 7.04 7.77 21.94
CA ASP A 175 7.68 6.96 20.91
C ASP A 175 7.36 5.46 21.07
N GLU A 176 7.48 4.91 22.27
CA GLU A 176 7.16 3.50 22.56
C GLU A 176 5.70 3.13 22.25
N LYS A 177 4.77 4.09 22.29
CA LYS A 177 3.35 3.87 21.95
C LYS A 177 3.09 3.79 20.45
N ILE A 178 3.97 4.31 19.60
CA ILE A 178 3.84 4.18 18.14
C ILE A 178 4.45 2.85 17.71
N ILE A 179 3.59 1.86 17.45
CA ILE A 179 4.00 0.50 17.04
C ILE A 179 3.45 0.22 15.64
N LYS A 180 4.35 0.07 14.66
CA LYS A 180 4.02 -0.27 13.27
C LYS A 180 3.55 -1.72 13.18
N LYS A 181 2.41 -1.94 12.52
CA LYS A 181 2.00 -3.24 12.02
C LYS A 181 2.49 -3.46 10.61
N ARG A 182 2.19 -2.51 9.72
CA ARG A 182 2.57 -2.54 8.30
C ARG A 182 2.41 -1.17 7.65
N LYS A 183 3.04 -0.99 6.49
CA LYS A 183 2.70 0.10 5.56
C LYS A 183 1.34 -0.18 4.91
N ILE A 184 0.55 0.85 4.67
CA ILE A 184 -0.72 0.77 3.94
C ILE A 184 -0.74 1.73 2.75
N SER A 185 -1.58 1.44 1.76
CA SER A 185 -1.73 2.31 0.60
C SER A 185 -2.52 3.57 0.94
N GLN A 186 -2.34 4.62 0.13
CA GLN A 186 -3.18 5.82 0.23
C GLN A 186 -4.68 5.50 0.09
N TYR A 187 -5.05 4.53 -0.75
CA TYR A 187 -6.44 4.10 -0.90
C TYR A 187 -7.00 3.54 0.41
N GLN A 188 -6.26 2.64 1.06
CA GLN A 188 -6.66 2.07 2.35
C GLN A 188 -6.76 3.16 3.43
N ALA A 189 -5.80 4.08 3.48
CA ALA A 189 -5.83 5.22 4.39
C ALA A 189 -7.05 6.11 4.16
N SER A 190 -7.39 6.40 2.90
CA SER A 190 -8.57 7.22 2.54
C SER A 190 -9.87 6.56 2.99
N LYS A 191 -9.99 5.22 2.81
CA LYS A 191 -11.16 4.46 3.28
C LYS A 191 -11.31 4.46 4.81
N MET A 192 -10.20 4.43 5.54
CA MET A 192 -10.23 4.59 6.99
C MET A 192 -10.62 6.02 7.38
N GLU A 193 -10.11 7.03 6.68
CA GLU A 193 -10.40 8.44 6.96
C GLU A 193 -11.89 8.79 6.74
N GLU A 194 -12.56 8.20 5.75
CA GLU A 194 -14.01 8.32 5.53
C GLU A 194 -14.84 7.94 6.77
N GLN A 195 -14.30 7.08 7.64
CA GLN A 195 -14.98 6.55 8.82
C GLN A 195 -14.62 7.30 10.12
N VAL A 196 -13.87 8.40 10.01
CA VAL A 196 -13.27 9.08 11.16
C VAL A 196 -13.82 10.49 11.28
N LYS A 197 -14.39 10.79 12.45
CA LYS A 197 -14.94 12.12 12.74
C LYS A 197 -13.87 13.20 12.86
N ASP A 198 -12.77 12.89 13.54
CA ASP A 198 -11.70 13.83 13.85
C ASP A 198 -10.37 13.09 14.03
N ASN A 199 -9.26 13.81 13.85
CA ASN A 199 -7.90 13.27 13.95
C ASN A 199 -7.06 14.06 14.94
N PHE A 200 -6.09 13.37 15.56
CA PHE A 200 -4.97 14.04 16.19
C PHE A 200 -3.97 14.47 15.10
N TYR A 201 -3.48 15.69 15.22
CA TYR A 201 -2.39 16.24 14.42
C TYR A 201 -1.19 16.44 15.32
N ILE A 202 -0.07 15.85 14.96
CA ILE A 202 1.13 15.82 15.78
C ILE A 202 2.26 16.45 15.00
N THR A 203 2.95 17.39 15.63
CA THR A 203 4.19 17.97 15.13
C THR A 203 5.33 17.48 16.00
N ILE A 204 6.31 16.80 15.40
CA ILE A 204 7.57 16.44 16.04
C ILE A 204 8.62 17.42 15.55
N ASN A 205 9.14 18.23 16.46
CA ASN A 205 10.24 19.15 16.16
C ASN A 205 11.56 18.49 16.54
N ALA A 206 12.47 18.41 15.59
CA ALA A 206 13.85 17.99 15.78
C ALA A 206 14.79 19.06 15.21
N LYS A 207 16.06 19.05 15.64
CA LYS A 207 17.02 20.13 15.40
C LYS A 207 17.04 20.71 13.97
N GLU A 208 16.94 19.85 12.95
CA GLU A 208 17.04 20.26 11.54
C GLU A 208 15.84 19.82 10.67
N TYR A 209 14.77 19.30 11.28
CA TYR A 209 13.60 18.82 10.55
C TYR A 209 12.36 18.73 11.44
N GLU A 210 11.21 18.85 10.81
CA GLU A 210 9.91 18.69 11.45
C GLU A 210 9.14 17.56 10.75
N PHE A 211 8.52 16.70 11.54
CA PHE A 211 7.59 15.70 11.04
C PHE A 211 6.17 16.05 11.42
N TYR A 212 5.27 15.85 10.47
CA TYR A 212 3.85 16.01 10.66
C TYR A 212 3.19 14.64 10.61
N ILE A 213 2.52 14.27 11.69
CA ILE A 213 1.81 13.00 11.80
C ILE A 213 0.33 13.29 11.99
N GLN A 214 -0.53 12.64 11.23
CA GLN A 214 -1.98 12.66 11.41
C GLN A 214 -2.41 11.27 11.84
N THR A 215 -3.16 11.12 12.91
CA THR A 215 -3.87 9.85 13.13
C THR A 215 -4.93 9.67 12.06
N ILE A 216 -5.21 8.45 11.66
CA ILE A 216 -6.34 8.10 10.80
C ILE A 216 -7.14 7.07 11.58
N GLY A 217 -8.14 7.57 12.29
CA GLY A 217 -8.90 6.76 13.24
C GLY A 217 -8.03 6.26 14.39
N LYS A 218 -8.29 5.03 14.83
CA LYS A 218 -7.64 4.47 16.03
C LYS A 218 -6.36 3.70 15.74
N ASN A 219 -6.15 3.26 14.50
CA ASN A 219 -5.19 2.21 14.14
C ASN A 219 -4.35 2.55 12.90
N ALA A 220 -4.35 3.80 12.45
CA ALA A 220 -3.48 4.23 11.36
C ALA A 220 -2.93 5.63 11.61
N ILE A 221 -1.82 5.93 10.94
CA ILE A 221 -1.23 7.27 10.86
C ILE A 221 -0.81 7.58 9.43
N GLY A 222 -0.92 8.85 9.06
CA GLY A 222 -0.22 9.44 7.92
C GLY A 222 1.00 10.22 8.40
N VAL A 223 2.15 10.02 7.75
CA VAL A 223 3.38 10.78 7.98
C VAL A 223 3.61 11.68 6.78
N TYR A 224 3.76 12.98 7.02
CA TYR A 224 3.80 14.02 6.01
C TYR A 224 5.08 14.85 6.13
N TYR A 225 5.69 15.10 4.98
CA TYR A 225 6.82 16.02 4.85
C TYR A 225 6.74 16.75 3.52
N LYS A 226 6.48 18.06 3.56
CA LYS A 226 6.21 18.89 2.37
C LYS A 226 5.07 18.28 1.54
N ASN A 227 5.37 17.82 0.31
CA ASN A 227 4.41 17.20 -0.59
C ASN A 227 4.44 15.67 -0.53
N TYR A 228 5.30 15.07 0.29
CA TYR A 228 5.40 13.63 0.44
C TYR A 228 4.52 13.14 1.57
N LYS A 229 3.99 11.93 1.39
CA LYS A 229 3.14 11.26 2.37
C LYS A 229 3.33 9.75 2.32
N SER A 230 3.32 9.14 3.49
CA SER A 230 3.28 7.68 3.67
C SER A 230 2.30 7.33 4.78
N TYR A 231 1.71 6.14 4.70
CA TYR A 231 0.66 5.71 5.61
C TYR A 231 1.01 4.38 6.24
N TYR A 232 0.73 4.26 7.55
CA TYR A 232 1.06 3.09 8.34
C TYR A 232 -0.13 2.66 9.18
N GLU A 233 -0.39 1.36 9.19
CA GLU A 233 -1.25 0.75 10.19
C GLU A 233 -0.43 0.56 11.48
N ILE A 234 -1.01 0.96 12.61
CA ILE A 234 -0.38 0.93 13.94
C ILE A 234 -1.32 0.28 14.98
N ASP A 235 -0.79 0.00 16.16
CA ASP A 235 -1.62 -0.38 17.31
C ASP A 235 -2.46 0.77 17.84
N ASN A 236 -3.62 0.43 18.41
CA ASN A 236 -4.56 1.40 18.98
C ASN A 236 -4.09 2.02 20.30
N ASP A 237 -3.05 1.46 20.90
CA ASP A 237 -2.40 1.99 22.10
C ASP A 237 -1.93 3.43 21.93
N PHE A 238 -1.47 3.80 20.73
CA PHE A 238 -1.08 5.17 20.43
C PHE A 238 -2.26 6.14 20.53
N TYR A 239 -3.37 5.81 19.87
CA TYR A 239 -4.58 6.61 19.91
C TYR A 239 -5.13 6.73 21.34
N ASN A 240 -5.18 5.61 22.06
CA ASN A 240 -5.64 5.59 23.45
C ASN A 240 -4.78 6.46 24.37
N TYR A 241 -3.45 6.41 24.19
CA TYR A 241 -2.50 7.27 24.90
C TYR A 241 -2.75 8.75 24.61
N LEU A 242 -2.93 9.13 23.35
CA LEU A 242 -3.24 10.52 22.95
C LEU A 242 -4.54 11.04 23.58
N CYS A 243 -5.58 10.21 23.63
CA CYS A 243 -6.83 10.52 24.33
C CYS A 243 -6.60 10.77 25.82
N ASP A 244 -5.83 9.89 26.49
CA ASP A 244 -5.59 9.96 27.93
C ASP A 244 -4.83 11.24 28.30
N ILE A 245 -3.78 11.61 27.56
CA ILE A 245 -3.00 12.83 27.85
C ILE A 245 -3.74 14.13 27.49
N SER A 246 -4.65 14.07 26.52
CA SER A 246 -5.40 15.23 26.01
C SER A 246 -6.77 15.38 26.68
N PHE A 247 -7.13 14.46 27.58
CA PHE A 247 -8.44 14.37 28.22
C PHE A 247 -9.58 14.41 27.19
N VAL A 248 -9.46 13.57 26.15
CA VAL A 248 -10.45 13.36 25.09
C VAL A 248 -11.07 11.97 25.29
N ALA A 249 -12.37 11.82 25.06
CA ALA A 249 -13.00 10.52 25.28
C ALA A 249 -12.61 9.54 24.16
N LYS A 250 -12.25 8.30 24.53
CA LYS A 250 -11.85 7.23 23.58
C LYS A 250 -12.93 6.85 22.55
N LYS A 251 -14.18 7.30 22.78
CA LYS A 251 -15.34 7.10 21.92
C LYS A 251 -15.59 8.25 20.93
N ASP A 252 -14.89 9.37 21.07
CA ASP A 252 -15.15 10.57 20.24
C ASP A 252 -14.80 10.39 18.75
N ASN A 253 -13.98 9.38 18.42
CA ASN A 253 -13.61 9.02 17.04
C ASN A 253 -14.35 7.81 16.47
N GLU A 254 -15.33 7.25 17.20
CA GLU A 254 -16.30 6.38 16.56
C GLU A 254 -17.35 7.27 15.92
N ILE A 255 -17.50 7.17 14.60
CA ILE A 255 -18.79 7.52 14.02
C ILE A 255 -19.78 6.58 14.71
N GLU A 256 -20.70 7.12 15.51
CA GLU A 256 -22.00 6.45 15.65
C GLU A 256 -22.43 6.25 14.21
N GLN A 257 -22.33 5.02 13.69
CA GLN A 257 -23.04 4.66 12.49
C GLN A 257 -24.46 5.08 12.77
N GLU A 258 -24.90 6.22 12.22
CA GLU A 258 -26.31 6.41 11.97
C GLU A 258 -26.66 5.15 11.22
N LYS A 259 -27.41 4.27 11.88
CA LYS A 259 -27.78 2.97 11.32
C LYS A 259 -28.20 3.25 9.89
N SER A 260 -27.46 2.71 8.93
CA SER A 260 -27.87 2.85 7.54
C SER A 260 -29.30 2.33 7.49
N GLU A 261 -30.19 3.03 6.80
CA GLU A 261 -31.57 2.59 6.63
C GLU A 261 -31.62 1.12 6.14
N TYR A 262 -30.52 0.66 5.53
CA TYR A 262 -30.33 -0.65 4.93
C TYR A 262 -29.44 -1.62 5.73
N ASP A 263 -29.11 -1.34 7.00
CA ASP A 263 -28.35 -2.27 7.87
C ASP A 263 -29.04 -3.64 8.04
N TRP A 264 -30.36 -3.70 7.82
CA TRP A 264 -31.13 -4.93 7.87
C TRP A 264 -30.97 -5.81 6.62
N VAL A 265 -30.39 -5.29 5.54
CA VAL A 265 -30.28 -5.95 4.24
C VAL A 265 -29.10 -6.93 4.24
N GLN A 266 -29.42 -8.20 3.98
CA GLN A 266 -28.49 -9.32 3.90
C GLN A 266 -28.17 -9.69 2.44
N SER A 267 -29.09 -9.46 1.51
CA SER A 267 -28.88 -9.66 0.07
C SER A 267 -29.72 -8.70 -0.77
N ILE A 268 -29.29 -8.50 -2.02
CA ILE A 268 -29.96 -7.70 -3.04
C ILE A 268 -30.17 -8.56 -4.28
N GLU A 269 -31.41 -8.70 -4.73
CA GLU A 269 -31.71 -9.27 -6.04
C GLU A 269 -31.88 -8.11 -7.03
N ILE A 270 -31.16 -8.13 -8.14
CA ILE A 270 -31.22 -7.12 -9.18
C ILE A 270 -31.81 -7.75 -10.43
N LYS A 271 -32.94 -7.22 -10.87
CA LYS A 271 -33.57 -7.58 -12.13
C LYS A 271 -33.43 -6.46 -13.16
N ASP A 272 -32.66 -6.71 -14.21
CA ASP A 272 -32.63 -5.87 -15.41
C ASP A 272 -33.84 -6.20 -16.28
N ILE A 273 -34.73 -5.23 -16.44
CA ILE A 273 -35.98 -5.38 -17.19
C ILE A 273 -35.72 -5.47 -18.70
N VAL A 274 -34.70 -4.78 -19.18
CA VAL A 274 -34.40 -4.63 -20.61
C VAL A 274 -33.63 -5.85 -21.11
N ASN A 275 -32.61 -6.27 -20.36
CA ASN A 275 -31.74 -7.38 -20.75
C ASN A 275 -32.16 -8.74 -20.18
N ASN A 276 -33.22 -8.76 -19.34
CA ASN A 276 -33.74 -9.97 -18.68
C ASN A 276 -32.65 -10.71 -17.89
N ILE A 277 -31.81 -9.96 -17.17
CA ILE A 277 -30.79 -10.45 -16.25
C ILE A 277 -31.38 -10.44 -14.83
N ASP A 278 -31.10 -11.49 -14.06
CA ASP A 278 -31.53 -11.64 -12.66
C ASP A 278 -30.34 -12.17 -11.86
N GLU A 279 -29.76 -11.33 -11.00
CA GLU A 279 -28.56 -11.62 -10.23
C GLU A 279 -28.77 -11.30 -8.75
N THR A 280 -28.12 -12.07 -7.88
CA THR A 280 -28.20 -11.88 -6.43
C THR A 280 -26.83 -11.53 -5.86
N PHE A 281 -26.76 -10.44 -5.12
CA PHE A 281 -25.55 -9.93 -4.48
C PHE A 281 -25.67 -10.03 -2.96
N ASP A 282 -24.59 -10.49 -2.32
CA ASP A 282 -24.43 -10.55 -0.87
C ASP A 282 -23.04 -10.02 -0.44
N GLY A 283 -22.78 -10.01 0.87
CA GLY A 283 -21.49 -9.59 1.43
C GLY A 283 -21.01 -8.21 0.96
N GLU A 284 -19.73 -8.11 0.60
CA GLU A 284 -19.09 -6.85 0.19
C GLU A 284 -19.71 -6.25 -1.09
N GLN A 285 -20.17 -7.08 -2.03
CA GLN A 285 -20.81 -6.60 -3.25
C GLN A 285 -22.14 -5.89 -2.94
N LYS A 286 -22.92 -6.46 -2.01
CA LYS A 286 -24.15 -5.84 -1.50
C LYS A 286 -23.85 -4.50 -0.83
N ASP A 287 -22.81 -4.43 0.01
CA ASP A 287 -22.41 -3.18 0.68
C ASP A 287 -22.06 -2.10 -0.35
N ASN A 288 -21.25 -2.45 -1.36
CA ASN A 288 -20.83 -1.53 -2.40
C ASN A 288 -22.00 -1.01 -3.26
N ILE A 289 -23.00 -1.84 -3.55
CA ILE A 289 -24.22 -1.43 -4.29
C ILE A 289 -25.03 -0.44 -3.46
N LEU A 290 -25.29 -0.75 -2.19
CA LEU A 290 -26.04 0.15 -1.30
C LEU A 290 -25.32 1.48 -1.12
N ASP A 291 -24.01 1.45 -0.91
CA ASP A 291 -23.23 2.65 -0.73
C ASP A 291 -23.22 3.51 -2.00
N SER A 292 -23.05 2.90 -3.16
CA SER A 292 -23.03 3.63 -4.43
C SER A 292 -24.35 4.32 -4.74
N LEU A 293 -25.47 3.70 -4.36
CA LEU A 293 -26.81 4.25 -4.60
C LEU A 293 -27.28 5.20 -3.50
N PHE A 294 -26.91 4.96 -2.23
CA PHE A 294 -27.57 5.59 -1.07
C PHE A 294 -26.63 6.30 -0.08
N ASN A 295 -25.31 6.32 -0.29
CA ASN A 295 -24.34 6.94 0.65
C ASN A 295 -24.20 8.47 0.49
N LYS A 296 -24.80 9.07 -0.54
CA LYS A 296 -24.85 10.53 -0.69
C LYS A 296 -26.22 11.04 -0.23
N GLU A 297 -26.29 12.27 0.26
CA GLU A 297 -27.56 12.98 0.47
C GLU A 297 -28.39 12.95 -0.82
N ILE A 298 -29.23 11.93 -0.96
CA ILE A 298 -30.11 11.75 -2.10
C ILE A 298 -31.20 12.80 -2.02
N LYS A 299 -31.26 13.66 -3.03
CA LYS A 299 -32.22 14.77 -3.04
C LYS A 299 -33.57 14.26 -3.56
N GLU A 300 -34.60 14.38 -2.73
CA GLU A 300 -35.98 14.19 -3.17
C GLU A 300 -36.31 15.22 -4.27
N VAL A 301 -36.91 14.75 -5.36
CA VAL A 301 -37.23 15.56 -6.53
C VAL A 301 -38.65 15.27 -7.01
N ASN A 302 -39.26 16.27 -7.64
CA ASN A 302 -40.47 16.04 -8.43
C ASN A 302 -40.06 15.38 -9.74
N PHE A 303 -40.63 14.22 -10.02
CA PHE A 303 -40.37 13.49 -11.27
C PHE A 303 -41.31 13.99 -12.36
N ASP A 304 -40.80 14.87 -13.21
CA ASP A 304 -41.53 15.55 -14.28
C ASP A 304 -41.02 15.17 -15.69
N LYS A 305 -40.15 14.14 -15.78
CA LYS A 305 -39.55 13.66 -17.03
C LYS A 305 -39.89 12.20 -17.29
N TYR A 306 -39.95 11.84 -18.57
CA TYR A 306 -40.09 10.44 -18.99
C TYR A 306 -38.71 9.78 -18.99
N GLU A 307 -38.45 8.87 -18.05
CA GLU A 307 -37.27 7.99 -18.06
C GLU A 307 -37.67 6.52 -18.17
N VAL A 308 -36.82 5.75 -18.83
CA VAL A 308 -37.03 4.31 -18.99
C VAL A 308 -36.72 3.62 -17.66
N LYS A 309 -37.71 2.89 -17.13
CA LYS A 309 -37.49 1.99 -15.99
C LYS A 309 -36.51 0.89 -16.41
N ARG A 310 -35.39 0.75 -15.70
CA ARG A 310 -34.31 -0.16 -16.12
C ARG A 310 -34.09 -1.33 -15.17
N TYR A 311 -34.08 -1.08 -13.85
CA TYR A 311 -33.85 -2.14 -12.86
C TYR A 311 -34.91 -2.19 -11.76
N ILE A 312 -35.07 -3.36 -11.19
CA ILE A 312 -35.79 -3.59 -9.92
C ILE A 312 -34.79 -4.20 -8.95
N LEU A 313 -34.55 -3.51 -7.84
CA LEU A 313 -33.75 -4.00 -6.72
C LEU A 313 -34.69 -4.54 -5.66
N LYS A 314 -34.47 -5.77 -5.22
CA LYS A 314 -35.20 -6.37 -4.11
C LYS A 314 -34.25 -6.59 -2.95
N LEU A 315 -34.35 -5.74 -1.95
CA LEU A 315 -33.56 -5.80 -0.72
C LEU A 315 -34.19 -6.82 0.22
N LYS A 316 -33.41 -7.78 0.73
CA LYS A 316 -33.89 -8.83 1.66
C LYS A 316 -33.02 -8.93 2.89
N GLY A 317 -33.63 -9.12 4.05
CA GLY A 317 -32.91 -9.46 5.27
C GLY A 317 -33.76 -9.30 6.53
N ASN A 318 -33.41 -10.01 7.60
CA ASN A 318 -34.12 -9.95 8.89
C ASN A 318 -35.65 -10.11 8.80
N GLY A 319 -36.13 -10.93 7.87
CA GLY A 319 -37.57 -11.16 7.64
C GLY A 319 -38.30 -10.01 6.93
N LYS A 320 -37.58 -9.00 6.45
CA LYS A 320 -38.09 -7.86 5.67
C LYS A 320 -37.72 -8.00 4.20
N SER A 321 -38.52 -7.39 3.33
CA SER A 321 -38.25 -7.25 1.91
C SER A 321 -38.71 -5.86 1.46
N GLU A 322 -37.91 -5.19 0.64
CA GLU A 322 -38.22 -3.88 0.06
C GLU A 322 -37.87 -3.89 -1.43
N ASP A 323 -38.80 -3.42 -2.27
CA ASP A 323 -38.60 -3.31 -3.71
C ASP A 323 -38.31 -1.85 -4.07
N ILE A 324 -37.20 -1.62 -4.76
CA ILE A 324 -36.74 -0.32 -5.21
C ILE A 324 -36.69 -0.32 -6.74
N THR A 325 -37.25 0.70 -7.37
CA THR A 325 -37.20 0.86 -8.82
C THR A 325 -36.10 1.84 -9.21
N ILE A 326 -35.25 1.45 -10.15
CA ILE A 326 -34.16 2.27 -10.67
C ILE A 326 -34.46 2.70 -12.11
N TYR A 327 -34.36 4.01 -12.33
CA TYR A 327 -34.35 4.69 -13.63
C TYR A 327 -32.91 5.08 -13.98
N GLU A 328 -32.68 5.69 -15.15
CA GLU A 328 -31.33 6.08 -15.59
C GLU A 328 -30.67 7.04 -14.59
N SER A 329 -31.41 8.05 -14.13
CA SER A 329 -30.90 9.08 -13.21
C SER A 329 -31.68 9.19 -11.90
N TYR A 330 -32.63 8.30 -11.65
CA TYR A 330 -33.49 8.36 -10.47
C TYR A 330 -33.71 7.02 -9.80
N VAL A 331 -34.02 7.08 -8.51
CA VAL A 331 -34.50 5.95 -7.74
C VAL A 331 -35.88 6.27 -7.20
N TYR A 332 -36.80 5.34 -7.37
CA TYR A 332 -38.16 5.39 -6.83
C TYR A 332 -38.29 4.44 -5.65
N LYS A 333 -38.59 5.01 -4.49
CA LYS A 333 -38.75 4.33 -3.20
C LYS A 333 -39.74 5.11 -2.33
N ASN A 334 -40.58 4.41 -1.57
CA ASN A 334 -41.55 5.02 -0.63
C ASN A 334 -42.40 6.13 -1.27
N ASP A 335 -42.89 5.89 -2.49
CA ASP A 335 -43.71 6.83 -3.28
C ASP A 335 -43.04 8.17 -3.59
N LYS A 336 -41.71 8.21 -3.55
CA LYS A 336 -40.88 9.38 -3.82
C LYS A 336 -39.78 9.07 -4.82
N TYR A 337 -39.33 10.11 -5.52
CA TYR A 337 -38.22 10.05 -6.44
C TYR A 337 -37.01 10.76 -5.87
N TYR A 338 -35.85 10.14 -6.06
CA TYR A 338 -34.57 10.64 -5.60
C TYR A 338 -33.62 10.73 -6.79
N GLU A 339 -32.92 11.85 -6.95
CA GLU A 339 -31.94 12.03 -8.02
C GLU A 339 -30.62 11.34 -7.64
N ILE A 340 -30.21 10.36 -8.45
CA ILE A 340 -28.92 9.66 -8.35
C ILE A 340 -28.28 9.67 -9.74
N LYS A 341 -27.21 10.46 -9.88
CA LYS A 341 -26.52 10.59 -11.17
C LYS A 341 -25.99 9.23 -11.62
N ASN A 342 -26.41 8.80 -12.81
CA ASN A 342 -25.97 7.57 -13.47
C ASN A 342 -26.29 6.30 -12.67
N ALA A 343 -27.50 6.20 -12.13
CA ALA A 343 -27.92 5.02 -11.37
C ALA A 343 -27.84 3.74 -12.22
N ASP A 344 -28.09 3.84 -13.53
CA ASP A 344 -27.94 2.72 -14.45
C ASP A 344 -26.49 2.24 -14.61
N LEU A 345 -25.54 3.17 -14.80
CA LEU A 345 -24.12 2.83 -14.92
C LEU A 345 -23.58 2.18 -13.65
N ILE A 346 -24.07 2.60 -12.47
CA ILE A 346 -23.73 1.98 -11.20
C ILE A 346 -24.15 0.51 -11.24
N ILE A 347 -25.42 0.21 -11.52
CA ILE A 347 -25.91 -1.17 -11.54
C ILE A 347 -25.25 -2.00 -12.64
N ASP A 348 -25.08 -1.45 -13.84
CA ASP A 348 -24.42 -2.14 -14.95
C ASP A 348 -22.98 -2.55 -14.64
N SER A 349 -22.27 -1.76 -13.82
CA SER A 349 -20.90 -2.08 -13.40
C SER A 349 -20.83 -3.34 -12.53
N PHE A 350 -21.91 -3.69 -11.82
CA PHE A 350 -21.99 -4.90 -11.00
C PHE A 350 -22.52 -6.10 -11.78
N LEU A 351 -23.47 -5.89 -12.71
CA LEU A 351 -24.04 -6.96 -13.52
C LEU A 351 -23.09 -7.43 -14.63
N ASN A 352 -22.21 -6.56 -15.14
CA ASN A 352 -21.29 -6.86 -16.25
C ASN A 352 -19.83 -7.00 -15.81
N ALA A 353 -19.57 -7.19 -14.51
CA ALA A 353 -18.23 -7.52 -14.03
C ALA A 353 -17.88 -8.96 -14.46
N PRO A 354 -16.71 -9.20 -15.10
CA PRO A 354 -16.32 -10.51 -15.62
C PRO A 354 -16.04 -11.58 -14.57
#